data_AF-A0A947P0W7-F1
#
_entry.id   AF-A0A947P0W7-F1
#
_cell.length_a   1.000
_cell.length_b   1.000
_cell.length_c   1.000
_cell.angle_alpha   90.00
_cell.angle_beta   90.00
_cell.angle_gamma   90.00
#
_symmetry.space_group_name_H-M   'P 1'
#
loop_
_entity.id
_entity.type
_entity.pdbx_description
1 polymer ?
#
loop_
_entity_poly.entity_id
_entity_poly.type
_entity_poly.pdbx_seq_one_letter_code
_entity_poly.pdbx_strand_id
1 'polypeptide(L)'
;MKKRKEVPPIVFGLDRQTDEKSLVAFIERFAQPRFLSVLVSRLTDDELIGILDHLTMTMQRHLVEEEYHHLFLDEPTAPEI
;
A
#
# COMPACT_ATOMS: atom_id res chain seq x y z
N MET A 1 24.01 16.82 -10.19
CA MET A 1 24.07 15.48 -9.56
C MET A 1 22.70 15.13 -8.99
N LYS A 2 22.03 14.07 -9.47
CA LYS A 2 20.81 13.56 -8.80
C LYS A 2 21.24 12.93 -7.47
N LYS A 3 20.79 13.45 -6.33
CA LYS A 3 21.04 12.81 -5.03
C LYS A 3 20.50 11.40 -5.09
N ARG A 4 21.34 10.40 -4.82
CA ARG A 4 20.90 9.01 -4.63
C ARG A 4 19.98 9.06 -3.40
N LYS A 5 18.68 8.84 -3.59
CA LYS A 5 17.74 8.75 -2.47
C LYS A 5 18.19 7.54 -1.65
N GLU A 6 18.68 7.77 -0.44
CA GLU A 6 19.04 6.66 0.45
C GLU A 6 17.78 5.83 0.69
N VAL A 7 17.90 4.52 0.47
CA VAL A 7 16.81 3.57 0.62
C VAL A 7 16.77 3.22 2.12
N PRO A 8 15.76 3.66 2.89
CA PRO A 8 15.77 3.47 4.34
C PRO A 8 15.80 1.97 4.70
N PRO A 9 16.53 1.53 5.72
CA PRO A 9 16.47 0.12 6.13
C PRO A 9 15.04 -0.23 6.57
N ILE A 10 14.59 -1.45 6.27
CA ILE A 10 13.30 -1.97 6.75
C ILE A 10 13.62 -2.83 7.99
N VAL A 11 13.15 -2.39 9.14
CA VAL A 11 13.41 -3.02 10.44
C VAL A 11 12.10 -3.11 11.21
N PHE A 12 11.77 -4.32 11.69
CA PHE A 12 10.56 -4.59 12.47
C PHE A 12 10.93 -5.08 13.87
N GLY A 13 10.09 -4.75 14.87
CA GLY A 13 10.16 -5.28 16.23
C GLY A 13 10.98 -4.45 17.22
N LEU A 14 11.37 -3.22 16.87
CA LEU A 14 12.06 -2.30 17.79
C LEU A 14 11.07 -1.45 18.58
N ASP A 15 10.21 -0.72 17.87
CA ASP A 15 9.17 0.12 18.43
C ASP A 15 8.09 0.41 17.37
N ARG A 16 6.92 0.84 17.84
CA ARG A 16 5.75 1.08 16.97
C ARG A 16 6.01 2.12 15.88
N GLN A 17 6.73 3.19 16.19
CA GLN A 17 6.99 4.27 15.24
C GLN A 17 7.94 3.80 14.12
N THR A 18 8.96 3.01 14.49
CA THR A 18 9.88 2.40 13.55
C THR A 18 9.18 1.38 12.67
N ASP A 19 8.31 0.55 13.25
CA ASP A 19 7.54 -0.45 12.51
C ASP A 19 6.60 0.21 11.48
N GLU A 20 5.93 1.30 11.84
CA GLU A 20 5.07 2.07 10.93
C GLU A 20 5.87 2.63 9.74
N LYS A 21 7.03 3.25 10.00
CA LYS A 21 7.92 3.75 8.93
C LYS A 21 8.43 2.63 8.03
N SER A 22 8.80 1.50 8.62
CA SER A 22 9.25 0.32 7.89
C SER A 22 8.15 -0.27 7.01
N LEU A 23 6.90 -0.31 7.50
CA LEU A 23 5.75 -0.78 6.74
C LEU A 23 5.48 0.13 5.53
N VAL A 24 5.50 1.45 5.71
CA VAL A 24 5.36 2.40 4.59
C VAL A 24 6.47 2.17 3.56
N ALA A 25 7.73 2.12 3.99
CA ALA A 25 8.86 1.89 3.09
C ALA A 25 8.81 0.54 2.37
N PHE A 26 8.25 -0.49 3.01
CA PHE A 26 8.01 -1.79 2.40
C PHE A 26 6.93 -1.72 1.32
N ILE A 27 5.77 -1.12 1.63
CA ILE A 27 4.65 -0.98 0.68
C ILE A 27 5.07 -0.14 -0.53
N GLU A 28 5.79 0.96 -0.35
CA GLU A 28 6.31 1.77 -1.46
C GLU A 28 7.25 1.00 -2.41
N ARG A 29 8.00 0.02 -1.89
CA ARG A 29 8.84 -0.86 -2.71
C ARG A 29 8.04 -1.95 -3.38
N PHE A 30 7.09 -2.52 -2.67
CA PHE A 30 6.18 -3.53 -3.20
C PHE A 30 5.35 -2.96 -4.35
N ALA A 31 4.91 -1.69 -4.24
CA ALA A 31 4.13 -1.00 -5.25
C ALA A 31 4.94 -0.47 -6.46
N GLN A 32 6.26 -0.74 -6.53
CA GLN A 32 7.07 -0.26 -7.65
C GLN A 32 6.58 -0.90 -8.97
N PRO A 33 6.29 -0.10 -10.02
CA PRO A 33 5.68 -0.61 -11.26
C PRO A 33 6.42 -1.79 -11.89
N ARG A 34 7.76 -1.73 -11.92
CA ARG A 34 8.61 -2.79 -12.47
C ARG A 34 8.61 -4.06 -11.62
N PHE A 35 8.48 -3.93 -10.30
CA PHE A 35 8.42 -5.08 -9.41
C PHE A 35 7.06 -5.75 -9.53
N LEU A 36 5.97 -4.98 -9.47
CA LEU A 36 4.61 -5.50 -9.64
C LEU A 36 4.42 -6.20 -10.97
N SER A 37 4.92 -5.64 -12.08
CA SER A 37 4.77 -6.28 -13.41
C SER A 37 5.40 -7.67 -13.46
N VAL A 38 6.51 -7.89 -12.74
CA VAL A 38 7.16 -9.20 -12.65
C VAL A 38 6.41 -10.10 -11.67
N LEU A 39 6.04 -9.59 -10.50
CA LEU A 39 5.37 -10.36 -9.46
C LEU A 39 4.01 -10.87 -9.94
N VAL A 40 3.15 -9.98 -10.44
CA VAL A 40 1.79 -10.31 -10.89
C VAL A 40 1.79 -11.39 -11.96
N SER A 41 2.77 -11.40 -12.87
CA SER A 41 2.90 -12.43 -13.92
C SER A 41 3.18 -13.84 -13.39
N ARG A 42 3.57 -13.97 -12.11
CA ARG A 42 3.96 -15.23 -11.47
C ARG A 42 2.94 -15.72 -10.45
N LEU A 43 1.99 -14.87 -10.06
CA LEU A 43 0.96 -15.24 -9.11
C LEU A 43 -0.08 -16.11 -9.79
N THR A 44 -0.56 -17.11 -9.06
CA THR A 44 -1.76 -17.86 -9.41
C THR A 44 -3.01 -17.00 -9.19
N ASP A 45 -4.13 -17.39 -9.78
CA ASP A 45 -5.41 -16.70 -9.60
C ASP A 45 -5.81 -16.64 -8.11
N ASP A 46 -5.60 -17.73 -7.37
CA ASP A 46 -5.87 -17.78 -5.93
C ASP A 46 -5.00 -16.80 -5.13
N GLU A 47 -3.72 -16.65 -5.48
CA GLU A 47 -2.83 -15.69 -4.83
C GLU A 47 -3.21 -14.25 -5.16
N LEU A 48 -3.65 -13.96 -6.40
CA LEU A 48 -4.15 -12.65 -6.78
C LEU A 48 -5.37 -12.25 -5.95
N ILE A 49 -6.34 -13.16 -5.84
CA ILE A 49 -7.56 -12.95 -5.04
C ILE A 49 -7.19 -12.78 -3.57
N GLY A 50 -6.31 -13.62 -3.03
CA GLY A 50 -5.90 -13.54 -1.63
C GLY A 50 -5.24 -12.21 -1.26
N ILE A 51 -4.40 -11.65 -2.15
CA ILE A 51 -3.81 -10.32 -1.94
C ILE A 51 -4.88 -9.24 -2.02
N LEU A 52 -5.75 -9.28 -3.02
CA LEU A 52 -6.84 -8.31 -3.19
C LEU A 52 -7.77 -8.28 -1.97
N ASP A 53 -8.18 -9.46 -1.50
CA ASP A 53 -9.04 -9.61 -0.32
C ASP A 53 -8.37 -9.04 0.93
N HIS A 54 -7.08 -9.33 1.13
CA HIS A 54 -6.36 -8.85 2.31
C HIS A 54 -6.24 -7.32 2.34
N LEU A 55 -5.91 -6.70 1.21
CA LEU A 55 -5.85 -5.24 1.08
C LEU A 55 -7.23 -4.61 1.27
N THR A 56 -8.26 -5.18 0.64
CA THR A 56 -9.65 -4.70 0.74
C THR A 56 -10.17 -4.77 2.17
N MET A 57 -9.99 -5.90 2.84
CA MET A 57 -10.38 -6.05 4.25
C MET A 57 -9.63 -5.10 5.17
N THR A 58 -8.36 -4.81 4.90
CA THR A 58 -7.58 -3.85 5.69
C THR A 58 -8.16 -2.45 5.55
N MET A 59 -8.49 -2.02 4.32
CA MET A 59 -9.13 -0.73 4.07
C MET A 59 -10.50 -0.64 4.76
N GLN A 60 -11.37 -1.65 4.58
CA GLN A 60 -12.71 -1.67 5.19
C GLN A 60 -12.68 -1.59 6.73
N ARG A 61 -11.63 -2.10 7.37
CA ARG A 61 -11.50 -2.06 8.84
C ARG A 61 -10.99 -0.74 9.39
N HIS A 62 -10.33 0.06 8.57
CA HIS A 62 -9.54 1.19 9.03
C HIS A 62 -9.87 2.53 8.36
N LEU A 63 -10.55 2.52 7.21
CA LEU A 63 -11.02 3.71 6.52
C LEU A 63 -12.53 3.85 6.70
N VAL A 64 -12.99 5.07 6.92
CA VAL A 64 -14.42 5.40 6.73
C VAL A 64 -14.74 5.55 5.23
N GLU A 65 -16.02 5.56 4.88
CA GLU A 65 -16.48 5.64 3.49
C GLU A 65 -15.85 6.83 2.75
N GLU A 66 -15.90 8.02 3.32
CA GLU A 66 -15.30 9.22 2.74
C GLU A 66 -13.79 9.06 2.48
N GLU A 67 -13.04 8.47 3.43
CA GLU A 67 -11.60 8.25 3.28
C GLU A 67 -11.29 7.26 2.15
N TYR A 68 -12.11 6.21 1.98
CA TYR A 68 -11.95 5.26 0.89
C TYR A 68 -12.16 5.93 -0.47
N HIS A 69 -13.28 6.66 -0.65
CA HIS A 69 -13.58 7.34 -1.91
C HIS A 69 -12.51 8.38 -2.25
N HIS A 70 -12.05 9.14 -1.26
CA HIS A 70 -11.09 10.20 -1.47
C HIS A 70 -9.66 9.76 -1.63
N LEU A 71 -9.16 8.91 -0.73
CA LEU A 71 -7.75 8.57 -0.67
C LEU A 71 -7.39 7.41 -1.60
N PHE A 72 -8.34 6.49 -1.83
CA PHE A 72 -8.09 5.28 -2.62
C PHE A 72 -8.68 5.36 -4.02
N LEU A 73 -9.93 5.82 -4.17
CA LEU A 73 -10.58 5.93 -5.49
C LEU A 73 -10.29 7.26 -6.21
N ASP A 74 -9.68 8.24 -5.52
CA ASP A 74 -9.45 9.60 -6.03
C ASP A 74 -10.75 10.26 -6.54
N GLU A 75 -11.89 9.89 -5.91
CA GLU A 75 -13.19 10.46 -6.23
C GLU A 75 -13.40 11.77 -5.46
N PRO A 76 -13.96 12.81 -6.10
CA PRO A 76 -14.39 14.01 -5.41
C PRO A 76 -15.59 13.68 -4.52
N THR A 77 -15.61 14.16 -3.27
CA THR A 77 -16.84 14.07 -2.46
C THR A 77 -17.89 14.89 -3.17
N ALA A 78 -19.05 14.29 -3.38
CA ALA A 78 -20.20 15.06 -3.81
C ALA A 78 -20.40 16.21 -2.80
N PRO A 79 -20.61 17.45 -3.26
CA PRO A 79 -20.97 18.52 -2.35
C PRO A 79 -22.26 18.11 -1.63
N GLU A 80 -22.27 18.18 -0.30
CA GLU A 80 -23.49 18.05 0.49
C GLU A 80 -24.56 18.98 -0.10
N ILE A 81 -25.71 18.41 -0.50
CA ILE A 81 -26.87 19.14 -1.02
C ILE A 81 -27.65 19.76 0.15
#